data_AF-A0A1G8RWV9-F1
#
_entry.id   AF-A0A1G8RWV9-F1
#
_cell.length_a   1.000
_cell.length_b   1.000
_cell.length_c   1.000
_cell.angle_alpha   90.00
_cell.angle_beta   90.00
_cell.angle_gamma   90.00
#
_symmetry.space_group_name_H-M   'P 1'
#
loop_
_entity.id
_entity.type
_entity.pdbx_description
1 polymer ?
#
loop_
_entity_poly.entity_id
_entity_poly.type
_entity_poly.pdbx_seq_one_letter_code
_entity_poly.pdbx_strand_id
1 'polypeptide(L)'
;MNDMPKGLLVQPDFLVSGEIELLHSPYPSGFVALPDMIQAASDIEAAAMWLKTQSSNDKSHRVMRKEVERFILWALHTRGKQLSQINVMDVKAYAEFIKDPQPQEIWVSPTKRARKHVDWKPFAGPLSVASQRFALIQIGSMYKWMVQGGRLRGNPVALMKKPQLLVENSVKRFLPEEGINLAFEVIENTKNPLKRARDHFMLSLFYLTGLRTFEGTSANMGEIKQAPSGNRWLPVLGKGYKTRNVPISDALYEDLLQYREAFNLPREILPGDTTPLLLASNSKKSRAHNATVLTSMKGIMKRAAVLAAERGQFELSERLEEATTHWLRHSCFSHLAKETGDLVMIRTLAGHSKIETTSRYMHTEDEALFKGVTTALSTPRLT
;
A
#
# COMPACT_ATOMS: atom_id res chain seq x y z
N MET A 1 20.32 -63.30 20.57
CA MET A 1 20.57 -62.09 19.76
C MET A 1 19.25 -61.71 19.10
N ASN A 2 18.73 -60.52 19.41
CA ASN A 2 17.61 -59.78 18.80
C ASN A 2 16.18 -60.33 18.86
N ASP A 3 15.55 -60.06 20.00
CA ASP A 3 14.45 -59.10 20.24
C ASP A 3 13.69 -58.41 19.08
N MET A 4 12.36 -58.35 19.26
CA MET A 4 11.32 -57.37 18.83
C MET A 4 10.16 -57.90 17.96
N PRO A 5 8.93 -57.97 18.53
CA PRO A 5 7.66 -57.89 17.82
C PRO A 5 6.94 -56.56 18.14
N LYS A 6 6.51 -55.79 17.13
CA LYS A 6 5.58 -54.66 17.32
C LYS A 6 4.64 -54.48 16.15
N GLY A 7 3.33 -54.41 16.46
CA GLY A 7 2.35 -53.70 15.65
C GLY A 7 1.06 -54.46 15.35
N LEU A 8 0.34 -54.94 16.38
CA LEU A 8 -1.07 -55.31 16.20
C LEU A 8 -1.90 -54.02 15.99
N LEU A 9 -2.50 -53.87 14.81
CA LEU A 9 -3.59 -52.94 14.54
C LEU A 9 -4.85 -53.49 15.23
N VAL A 10 -5.19 -52.94 16.40
CA VAL A 10 -6.49 -53.20 17.04
C VAL A 10 -7.47 -52.14 16.53
N GLN A 11 -8.48 -52.58 15.78
CA GLN A 11 -9.64 -51.74 15.46
C GLN A 11 -10.32 -51.30 16.77
N PRO A 12 -10.84 -50.06 16.88
CA PRO A 12 -11.55 -49.66 18.08
C PRO A 12 -12.87 -50.42 18.18
N ASP A 13 -13.07 -51.10 19.31
CA ASP A 13 -14.31 -51.78 19.65
C ASP A 13 -15.32 -50.73 20.15
N PHE A 14 -16.32 -50.42 19.32
CA PHE A 14 -17.36 -49.43 19.64
C PHE A 14 -18.60 -50.05 20.31
N LEU A 15 -18.51 -51.29 20.80
CA LEU A 15 -19.63 -52.02 21.39
C LEU A 15 -19.51 -52.18 22.91
N VAL A 16 -19.27 -51.08 23.63
CA VAL A 16 -19.69 -51.01 25.04
C VAL A 16 -21.09 -50.40 25.08
N SER A 17 -22.06 -51.31 25.11
CA SER A 17 -23.45 -51.08 25.45
C SER A 17 -23.57 -50.60 26.90
N GLY A 18 -23.75 -49.30 27.07
CA GLY A 18 -24.14 -48.66 28.32
C GLY A 18 -24.61 -47.25 28.01
N GLU A 19 -25.88 -46.95 28.29
CA GLU A 19 -26.47 -45.63 28.15
C GLU A 19 -25.57 -44.57 28.80
N ILE A 20 -24.99 -43.72 27.97
CA ILE A 20 -24.47 -42.37 28.25
C ILE A 20 -24.13 -42.04 29.74
N GLU A 21 -23.19 -42.77 30.35
CA GLU A 21 -22.56 -42.33 31.61
C GLU A 21 -21.75 -41.03 31.43
N LEU A 22 -21.45 -40.64 30.19
CA LEU A 22 -20.78 -39.38 29.84
C LEU A 22 -21.64 -38.12 30.07
N LEU A 23 -22.96 -38.22 30.21
CA LEU A 23 -23.84 -37.07 30.45
C LEU A 23 -23.98 -36.70 31.94
N HIS A 24 -23.54 -37.58 32.85
CA HIS A 24 -23.67 -37.39 34.30
C HIS A 24 -22.34 -37.12 35.01
N SER A 25 -21.25 -36.92 34.26
CA SER A 25 -20.00 -36.45 34.86
C SER A 25 -20.22 -35.03 35.42
N PRO A 26 -20.04 -34.79 36.73
CA PRO A 26 -20.05 -33.42 37.25
C PRO A 26 -18.95 -32.67 36.51
N TYR A 27 -19.34 -31.71 35.67
CA TYR A 27 -18.40 -30.81 35.02
C TYR A 27 -17.37 -30.38 36.07
N PRO A 28 -16.07 -30.70 35.90
CA PRO A 28 -15.08 -30.11 36.76
C PRO A 28 -15.20 -28.61 36.54
N SER A 29 -15.70 -27.91 37.54
CA SER A 29 -15.86 -26.45 37.59
C SER A 29 -14.50 -25.74 37.70
N GLY A 30 -13.48 -26.29 37.07
CA GLY A 30 -12.23 -25.63 36.78
C GLY A 30 -12.36 -24.93 35.44
N PHE A 31 -11.96 -23.66 35.37
CA PHE A 31 -11.69 -23.00 34.10
C PHE A 31 -10.81 -23.90 33.24
N VAL A 32 -11.40 -24.59 32.24
CA VAL A 32 -10.61 -25.22 31.19
C VAL A 32 -10.00 -24.07 30.41
N ALA A 33 -8.70 -23.83 30.64
CA ALA A 33 -7.94 -22.91 29.81
C ALA A 33 -8.19 -23.33 28.37
N LEU A 34 -8.71 -22.42 27.54
CA LEU A 34 -8.93 -22.67 26.12
C LEU A 34 -7.64 -23.33 25.57
N PRO A 35 -7.76 -24.45 24.84
CA PRO A 35 -6.59 -25.12 24.30
C PRO A 35 -5.79 -24.12 23.46
N ASP A 36 -4.48 -24.06 23.69
CA ASP A 36 -3.57 -23.25 22.88
C ASP A 36 -3.57 -23.81 21.45
N MET A 37 -4.39 -23.26 20.57
CA MET A 37 -4.52 -23.71 19.17
C MET A 37 -3.30 -23.35 18.33
N ILE A 38 -2.40 -22.50 18.85
CA ILE A 38 -1.20 -22.06 18.13
C ILE A 38 -0.10 -23.10 18.29
N GLN A 39 -0.02 -23.80 19.43
CA GLN A 39 0.95 -24.89 19.68
C GLN A 39 2.41 -24.48 19.40
N ALA A 40 2.76 -23.21 19.65
CA ALA A 40 4.13 -22.71 19.50
C ALA A 40 4.97 -23.03 20.76
N ALA A 41 6.25 -23.33 20.57
CA ALA A 41 7.21 -23.54 21.68
C ALA A 41 7.57 -22.22 22.38
N SER A 42 7.43 -21.07 21.72
CA SER A 42 7.72 -19.74 22.29
C SER A 42 6.82 -18.64 21.75
N ASP A 43 6.79 -17.50 22.43
CA ASP A 43 6.10 -16.29 21.98
C ASP A 43 6.64 -15.76 20.64
N ILE A 44 7.95 -15.91 20.41
CA ILE A 44 8.61 -15.51 19.17
C ILE A 44 8.19 -16.42 18.02
N GLU A 45 8.10 -17.73 18.27
CA GLU A 45 7.59 -18.68 17.29
C GLU A 45 6.12 -18.41 16.97
N ALA A 46 5.29 -18.14 17.97
CA ALA A 46 3.90 -17.73 17.76
C ALA A 46 3.81 -16.46 16.90
N ALA A 47 4.70 -15.49 17.10
CA ALA A 47 4.76 -14.28 16.26
C ALA A 47 5.17 -14.61 14.81
N ALA A 48 6.09 -15.56 14.61
CA ALA A 48 6.48 -16.03 13.28
C ALA A 48 5.33 -16.80 12.59
N MET A 49 4.57 -17.60 13.33
CA MET A 49 3.37 -18.28 12.82
C MET A 49 2.30 -17.28 12.41
N TRP A 50 2.04 -16.25 13.22
CA TRP A 50 1.13 -15.15 12.86
C TRP A 50 1.55 -14.45 11.55
N LEU A 51 2.84 -14.18 11.38
CA LEU A 51 3.34 -13.58 10.13
C LEU A 51 3.04 -14.45 8.92
N LYS A 52 3.23 -15.78 9.04
CA LYS A 52 2.93 -16.75 7.97
C LYS A 52 1.44 -16.81 7.64
N THR A 53 0.56 -16.77 8.63
CA THR A 53 -0.90 -16.92 8.42
C THR A 53 -1.56 -15.64 7.92
N GLN A 54 -1.07 -14.46 8.34
CA GLN A 54 -1.77 -13.19 8.08
C GLN A 54 -1.38 -12.54 6.74
N SER A 55 -0.22 -12.86 6.17
CA SER A 55 0.26 -12.22 4.94
C SER A 55 -0.02 -13.06 3.70
N SER A 56 -0.77 -12.52 2.74
CA SER A 56 -1.00 -13.14 1.43
C SER A 56 0.01 -12.73 0.35
N ASN A 57 0.89 -11.77 0.64
CA ASN A 57 1.96 -11.34 -0.27
C ASN A 57 3.21 -10.87 0.46
N ASP A 58 4.35 -10.98 -0.21
CA ASP A 58 5.68 -10.68 0.35
C ASP A 58 5.83 -9.24 0.85
N LYS A 59 5.16 -8.28 0.21
CA LYS A 59 5.26 -6.87 0.61
C LYS A 59 4.60 -6.64 1.96
N SER A 60 3.38 -7.15 2.15
CA SER A 60 2.68 -7.13 3.43
C SER A 60 3.50 -7.87 4.49
N HIS A 61 3.99 -9.08 4.17
CA HIS A 61 4.83 -9.86 5.08
C HIS A 61 6.04 -9.07 5.57
N ARG A 62 6.81 -8.46 4.66
CA ARG A 62 8.00 -7.66 5.01
C ARG A 62 7.67 -6.46 5.91
N VAL A 63 6.57 -5.78 5.64
CA VAL A 63 6.16 -4.60 6.42
C VAL A 63 5.70 -5.01 7.82
N MET A 64 4.89 -6.07 7.93
CA MET A 64 4.40 -6.59 9.21
C MET A 64 5.53 -7.14 10.06
N ARG A 65 6.42 -7.95 9.46
CA ARG A 65 7.60 -8.50 10.12
C ARG A 65 8.45 -7.38 10.71
N LYS A 66 8.70 -6.32 9.93
CA LYS A 66 9.52 -5.18 10.40
C LYS A 66 8.96 -4.56 11.69
N GLU A 67 7.65 -4.36 11.81
CA GLU A 67 7.10 -3.74 13.02
C GLU A 67 7.09 -4.70 14.22
N VAL A 68 6.75 -5.97 14.00
CA VAL A 68 6.75 -6.98 15.08
C VAL A 68 8.16 -7.29 15.57
N GLU A 69 9.13 -7.42 14.66
CA GLU A 69 10.54 -7.68 14.97
C GLU A 69 11.13 -6.53 15.81
N ARG A 70 10.82 -5.26 15.47
CA ARG A 70 11.21 -4.11 16.30
C ARG A 70 10.66 -4.20 17.72
N PHE A 71 9.39 -4.56 17.86
CA PHE A 71 8.74 -4.65 19.16
C PHE A 71 9.32 -5.78 20.01
N ILE A 72 9.51 -6.96 19.43
CA ILE A 72 10.12 -8.12 20.10
C ILE A 72 11.55 -7.79 20.54
N LEU A 73 12.36 -7.22 19.65
CA LEU A 73 13.74 -6.85 19.99
C LEU A 73 13.78 -5.85 21.15
N TRP A 74 12.93 -4.81 21.12
CA TRP A 74 12.82 -3.84 22.20
C TRP A 74 12.38 -4.48 23.52
N ALA A 75 11.35 -5.34 23.48
CA ALA A 75 10.86 -6.04 24.66
C ALA A 75 11.96 -6.89 25.31
N LEU A 76 12.72 -7.63 24.51
CA LEU A 76 13.80 -8.48 24.99
C LEU A 76 15.00 -7.67 25.49
N HIS A 77 15.54 -6.74 24.68
CA HIS A 77 16.77 -6.02 25.02
C HIS A 77 16.58 -4.89 26.02
N THR A 78 15.44 -4.18 25.96
CA THR A 78 15.22 -3.00 26.81
C THR A 78 14.42 -3.35 28.06
N ARG A 79 13.52 -4.34 28.01
CA ARG A 79 12.67 -4.72 29.14
C ARG A 79 12.98 -6.08 29.74
N GLY A 80 13.74 -6.94 29.05
CA GLY A 80 13.96 -8.32 29.48
C GLY A 80 12.67 -9.16 29.51
N LYS A 81 11.65 -8.78 28.72
CA LYS A 81 10.30 -9.38 28.76
C LYS A 81 9.97 -10.11 27.48
N GLN A 82 9.30 -11.24 27.62
CA GLN A 82 8.62 -11.94 26.52
C GLN A 82 7.25 -11.31 26.24
N LEU A 83 6.62 -11.65 25.12
CA LEU A 83 5.36 -11.02 24.69
C LEU A 83 4.22 -11.26 25.69
N SER A 84 4.19 -12.42 26.32
CA SER A 84 3.26 -12.82 27.39
C SER A 84 3.39 -12.01 28.68
N GLN A 85 4.53 -11.34 28.90
CA GLN A 85 4.80 -10.53 30.09
C GLN A 85 4.59 -9.03 29.87
N ILE A 86 4.33 -8.61 28.62
CA ILE A 86 4.11 -7.20 28.28
C ILE A 86 2.78 -6.72 28.86
N ASN A 87 2.84 -5.60 29.59
CA ASN A 87 1.66 -4.91 30.10
C ASN A 87 1.42 -3.58 29.34
N VAL A 88 0.34 -2.88 29.70
CA VAL A 88 -0.06 -1.61 29.05
C VAL A 88 1.02 -0.53 29.19
N MET A 89 1.72 -0.48 30.33
CA MET A 89 2.79 0.49 30.56
C MET A 89 4.04 0.20 29.73
N ASP A 90 4.34 -1.08 29.47
CA ASP A 90 5.39 -1.47 28.52
C ASP A 90 5.03 -1.01 27.10
N VAL A 91 3.77 -1.20 26.67
CA VAL A 91 3.33 -0.71 25.35
C VAL A 91 3.40 0.82 25.27
N LYS A 92 3.03 1.54 26.34
CA LYS A 92 3.20 2.99 26.42
C LYS A 92 4.66 3.39 26.28
N ALA A 93 5.57 2.72 26.98
CA ALA A 93 6.98 3.00 26.88
C ALA A 93 7.55 2.70 25.48
N TYR A 94 7.09 1.63 24.83
CA TYR A 94 7.46 1.36 23.43
C TYR A 94 6.95 2.48 22.50
N ALA A 95 5.73 2.95 22.71
CA ALA A 95 5.14 4.02 21.91
C ALA A 95 5.92 5.35 22.04
N GLU A 96 6.49 5.65 23.22
CA GLU A 96 7.42 6.77 23.39
C GLU A 96 8.79 6.48 22.76
N PHE A 97 9.33 5.29 22.97
CA PHE A 97 10.63 4.88 22.43
C PHE A 97 10.69 4.99 20.90
N ILE A 98 9.64 4.61 20.17
CA ILE A 98 9.66 4.68 18.70
C ILE A 98 9.60 6.12 18.14
N LYS A 99 9.30 7.11 18.98
CA LYS A 99 9.39 8.54 18.61
C LYS A 99 10.84 8.99 18.54
N ASP A 100 11.68 8.49 19.44
CA ASP A 100 13.13 8.72 19.44
C ASP A 100 13.86 7.48 19.99
N PRO A 101 14.26 6.53 19.13
CA PRO A 101 14.86 5.27 19.57
C PRO A 101 16.25 5.47 20.18
N GLN A 102 16.35 5.36 21.51
CA GLN A 102 17.59 5.55 22.27
C GLN A 102 18.05 4.28 22.99
N PRO A 103 19.37 4.02 23.12
CA PRO A 103 20.47 4.78 22.52
C PRO A 103 20.58 4.59 20.99
N GLN A 104 20.83 5.67 20.24
CA GLN A 104 20.86 5.63 18.77
C GLN A 104 21.95 4.69 18.22
N GLU A 105 23.07 4.59 18.91
CA GLU A 105 24.19 3.71 18.58
C GLU A 105 23.84 2.22 18.64
N ILE A 106 22.72 1.85 19.27
CA ILE A 106 22.19 0.48 19.29
C ILE A 106 21.03 0.33 18.30
N TRP A 107 20.11 1.29 18.28
CA TRP A 107 18.81 1.12 17.61
C TRP A 107 18.71 1.72 16.21
N VAL A 108 19.53 2.73 15.91
CA VAL A 108 19.42 3.55 14.71
C VAL A 108 20.63 3.38 13.80
N SER A 109 20.39 3.00 12.54
CA SER A 109 21.39 3.00 11.48
C SER A 109 21.09 4.13 10.48
N PRO A 110 22.05 5.00 10.15
CA PRO A 110 21.84 6.08 9.19
C PRO A 110 21.55 5.55 7.78
N THR A 111 21.97 4.32 7.49
CA THR A 111 21.78 3.67 6.18
C THR A 111 21.02 2.36 6.35
N LYS A 112 20.08 2.10 5.43
CA LYS A 112 19.36 0.82 5.43
C LYS A 112 20.31 -0.33 5.06
N ARG A 113 20.54 -1.24 6.01
CA ARG A 113 21.31 -2.48 5.80
C ARG A 113 20.39 -3.69 5.71
N ALA A 114 20.87 -4.77 5.10
CA ALA A 114 20.20 -6.06 5.13
C ALA A 114 20.28 -6.67 6.55
N ARG A 115 19.29 -7.47 6.96
CA ARG A 115 19.22 -8.07 8.31
C ARG A 115 20.41 -8.95 8.70
N LYS A 116 21.09 -9.52 7.71
CA LYS A 116 22.28 -10.37 7.90
C LYS A 116 23.58 -9.56 8.02
N HIS A 117 23.51 -8.25 7.84
CA HIS A 117 24.67 -7.38 7.93
C HIS A 117 25.02 -7.11 9.39
N VAL A 118 26.31 -7.03 9.72
CA VAL A 118 26.80 -6.81 11.09
C VAL A 118 26.30 -5.48 11.68
N ASP A 119 26.36 -4.40 10.90
CA ASP A 119 25.84 -3.08 11.31
C ASP A 119 24.31 -2.89 11.14
N TRP A 120 23.57 -3.99 11.00
CA TRP A 120 22.12 -3.88 10.87
C TRP A 120 21.49 -3.41 12.18
N LYS A 121 20.59 -2.43 12.08
CA LYS A 121 19.78 -1.97 13.19
C LYS A 121 18.29 -1.84 12.80
N PRO A 122 17.35 -1.96 13.76
CA PRO A 122 15.92 -2.02 13.43
C PRO A 122 15.33 -0.68 12.96
N PHE A 123 15.94 0.45 13.30
CA PHE A 123 15.46 1.79 12.96
C PHE A 123 16.44 2.54 12.05
N ALA A 124 15.90 3.47 11.27
CA ALA A 124 16.66 4.42 10.46
C ALA A 124 16.48 5.87 10.96
N GLY A 125 15.95 6.02 12.17
CA GLY A 125 15.59 7.28 12.81
C GLY A 125 14.21 7.23 13.48
N PRO A 126 13.79 8.35 14.09
CA PRO A 126 12.44 8.62 14.58
C PRO A 126 11.32 8.17 13.62
N LEU A 127 10.27 7.55 14.14
CA LEU A 127 9.09 7.22 13.33
C LEU A 127 8.14 8.41 13.22
N SER A 128 7.61 8.67 12.02
CA SER A 128 6.50 9.61 11.83
C SER A 128 5.23 9.13 12.54
N VAL A 129 4.31 10.05 12.89
CA VAL A 129 3.05 9.72 13.58
C VAL A 129 2.26 8.60 12.86
N ALA A 130 2.24 8.63 11.52
CA ALA A 130 1.60 7.58 10.72
C ALA A 130 2.28 6.21 10.88
N SER A 131 3.62 6.20 10.92
CA SER A 131 4.41 4.98 11.13
C SER A 131 4.25 4.45 12.55
N GLN A 132 4.21 5.33 13.56
CA GLN A 132 3.94 4.96 14.96
C GLN A 132 2.57 4.29 15.10
N ARG A 133 1.52 4.93 14.56
CA ARG A 133 0.16 4.38 14.55
C ARG A 133 0.12 3.03 13.84
N PHE A 134 0.78 2.91 12.68
CA PHE A 134 0.84 1.66 11.92
C PHE A 134 1.53 0.55 12.71
N ALA A 135 2.66 0.83 13.35
CA ALA A 135 3.37 -0.14 14.19
C ALA A 135 2.46 -0.69 15.30
N LEU A 136 1.79 0.18 16.05
CA LEU A 136 0.84 -0.23 17.11
C LEU A 136 -0.34 -1.03 16.57
N ILE A 137 -0.82 -0.74 15.35
CA ILE A 137 -1.87 -1.55 14.70
C ILE A 137 -1.37 -2.96 14.41
N GLN A 138 -0.16 -3.12 13.85
CA GLN A 138 0.39 -4.45 13.55
C GLN A 138 0.68 -5.26 14.80
N ILE A 139 1.28 -4.64 15.82
CA ILE A 139 1.53 -5.30 17.11
C ILE A 139 0.20 -5.71 17.75
N GLY A 140 -0.80 -4.82 17.79
CA GLY A 140 -2.12 -5.15 18.31
C GLY A 140 -2.83 -6.27 17.53
N SER A 141 -2.62 -6.34 16.21
CA SER A 141 -3.15 -7.43 15.36
C SER A 141 -2.51 -8.78 15.71
N MET A 142 -1.20 -8.81 15.95
CA MET A 142 -0.50 -10.02 16.41
C MET A 142 -1.01 -10.48 17.78
N TYR A 143 -1.09 -9.58 18.77
CA TYR A 143 -1.64 -9.92 20.09
C TYR A 143 -3.09 -10.41 19.99
N LYS A 144 -3.93 -9.77 19.16
CA LYS A 144 -5.31 -10.22 18.95
C LYS A 144 -5.35 -11.66 18.44
N TRP A 145 -4.52 -12.01 17.46
CA TRP A 145 -4.45 -13.37 16.93
C TRP A 145 -3.97 -14.37 17.99
N MET A 146 -2.95 -14.02 18.78
CA MET A 146 -2.45 -14.88 19.86
C MET A 146 -3.48 -15.10 20.97
N VAL A 147 -4.30 -14.09 21.29
CA VAL A 147 -5.40 -14.20 22.26
C VAL A 147 -6.52 -15.09 21.71
N GLN A 148 -6.90 -14.90 20.45
CA GLN A 148 -7.90 -15.74 19.79
C GLN A 148 -7.46 -17.20 19.67
N GLY A 149 -6.15 -17.43 19.50
CA GLY A 149 -5.54 -18.75 19.50
C GLY A 149 -5.37 -19.39 20.88
N GLY A 150 -5.74 -18.72 21.97
CA GLY A 150 -5.61 -19.22 23.34
C GLY A 150 -4.21 -19.10 23.95
N ARG A 151 -3.21 -18.62 23.20
CA ARG A 151 -1.81 -18.50 23.66
C ARG A 151 -1.62 -17.40 24.71
N LEU A 152 -2.29 -16.26 24.52
CA LEU A 152 -2.19 -15.10 25.41
C LEU A 152 -3.53 -14.80 26.06
N ARG A 153 -3.51 -14.29 27.30
CA ARG A 153 -4.73 -13.94 28.06
C ARG A 153 -5.33 -12.60 27.65
N GLY A 154 -4.56 -11.71 27.05
CA GLY A 154 -5.02 -10.37 26.70
C GLY A 154 -4.13 -9.62 25.72
N ASN A 155 -4.67 -8.54 25.18
CA ASN A 155 -3.99 -7.65 24.24
C ASN A 155 -3.72 -6.30 24.89
N PRO A 156 -2.50 -6.03 25.40
CA PRO A 156 -2.19 -4.77 26.07
C PRO A 156 -2.27 -3.56 25.12
N VAL A 157 -2.11 -3.76 23.81
CA VAL A 157 -2.21 -2.70 22.79
C VAL A 157 -3.65 -2.28 22.51
N ALA A 158 -4.63 -3.14 22.84
CA ALA A 158 -6.05 -2.81 22.73
C ALA A 158 -6.46 -1.70 23.73
N LEU A 159 -5.74 -1.60 24.85
CA LEU A 159 -5.99 -0.62 25.92
C LEU A 159 -5.29 0.73 25.70
N MET A 160 -4.54 0.87 24.60
CA MET A 160 -3.80 2.08 24.27
C MET A 160 -4.58 2.99 23.31
N LYS A 161 -4.65 4.28 23.66
CA LYS A 161 -5.02 5.33 22.70
C LYS A 161 -3.90 5.44 21.67
N LYS A 162 -4.22 5.13 20.42
CA LYS A 162 -3.25 5.20 19.31
C LYS A 162 -3.06 6.67 18.88
N PRO A 163 -1.87 7.06 18.39
CA PRO A 163 -1.64 8.42 17.91
C PRO A 163 -2.72 8.83 16.92
N GLN A 164 -3.35 9.98 17.19
CA GLN A 164 -4.32 10.55 16.28
C GLN A 164 -3.53 11.21 15.15
N LEU A 165 -3.82 10.80 13.92
CA LEU A 165 -3.40 11.59 12.78
C LEU A 165 -4.32 12.80 12.74
N LEU A 166 -3.78 13.98 13.04
CA LEU A 166 -4.33 15.20 12.49
C LEU A 166 -4.21 15.02 10.99
N VAL A 167 -5.32 14.64 10.35
CA VAL A 167 -5.41 14.72 8.90
C VAL A 167 -5.55 16.21 8.66
N GLU A 168 -4.42 16.91 8.53
CA GLU A 168 -4.47 18.16 7.82
C GLU A 168 -5.07 17.82 6.47
N ASN A 169 -6.26 18.35 6.22
CA ASN A 169 -6.91 18.30 4.91
C ASN A 169 -6.14 19.16 3.89
N SER A 170 -4.85 19.44 4.12
CA SER A 170 -3.97 20.15 3.21
C SER A 170 -3.85 19.34 1.91
N VAL A 171 -4.79 19.62 1.02
CA VAL A 171 -4.56 20.08 -0.34
C VAL A 171 -3.06 20.18 -0.62
N LYS A 172 -2.57 19.36 -1.56
CA LYS A 172 -1.37 19.58 -2.42
C LYS A 172 -0.72 18.29 -2.94
N ARG A 173 -1.20 17.09 -2.59
CA ARG A 173 -0.70 15.83 -3.19
C ARG A 173 -1.28 15.51 -4.58
N PHE A 174 -1.42 16.54 -5.39
CA PHE A 174 -1.75 16.47 -6.81
C PHE A 174 -1.03 17.61 -7.53
N LEU A 175 -0.77 17.43 -8.82
CA LEU A 175 -0.26 18.45 -9.71
C LEU A 175 -1.42 19.19 -10.39
N PRO A 176 -1.37 20.53 -10.48
CA PRO A 176 -2.30 21.29 -11.32
C PRO A 176 -2.05 20.99 -12.81
N GLU A 177 -2.98 21.38 -13.68
CA GLU A 177 -2.92 21.12 -15.13
C GLU A 177 -1.62 21.67 -15.75
N GLU A 178 -1.17 22.84 -15.32
CA GLU A 178 0.10 23.45 -15.77
C GLU A 178 1.29 22.53 -15.48
N GLY A 179 1.31 21.87 -14.32
CA GLY A 179 2.35 20.91 -13.96
C GLY A 179 2.33 19.65 -14.82
N ILE A 180 1.15 19.19 -15.23
CA ILE A 180 1.00 18.07 -16.16
C ILE A 180 1.50 18.47 -17.56
N ASN A 181 1.15 19.67 -18.02
CA ASN A 181 1.58 20.20 -19.31
C ASN A 181 3.11 20.33 -19.39
N LEU A 182 3.76 20.87 -18.35
CA LEU A 182 5.22 20.90 -18.25
C LEU A 182 5.85 19.50 -18.32
N ALA A 183 5.21 18.50 -17.71
CA ALA A 183 5.69 17.12 -17.76
C ALA A 183 5.63 16.53 -19.17
N PHE A 184 4.60 16.84 -19.96
CA PHE A 184 4.54 16.46 -21.39
C PHE A 184 5.57 17.23 -22.21
N GLU A 185 5.73 18.54 -21.98
CA GLU A 185 6.68 19.37 -22.72
C GLU A 185 8.13 18.87 -22.57
N VAL A 186 8.57 18.51 -21.37
CA VAL A 186 9.92 17.94 -21.15
C VAL A 186 10.08 16.51 -21.69
N ILE A 187 8.98 15.82 -22.01
CA ILE A 187 9.01 14.54 -22.73
C ILE A 187 9.19 14.81 -24.22
N GLU A 188 8.45 15.74 -24.82
CA GLU A 188 8.57 16.12 -26.22
C GLU A 188 10.00 16.55 -26.58
N ASN A 189 10.63 17.32 -25.69
CA ASN A 189 12.02 17.76 -25.82
C ASN A 189 13.08 16.64 -25.58
N THR A 190 12.66 15.40 -25.30
CA THR A 190 13.60 14.28 -25.15
C THR A 190 14.14 13.84 -26.51
N LYS A 191 15.47 13.95 -26.70
CA LYS A 191 16.15 13.62 -27.97
C LYS A 191 15.97 12.16 -28.43
N ASN A 192 16.04 11.21 -27.50
CA ASN A 192 15.92 9.78 -27.82
C ASN A 192 14.45 9.41 -28.14
N PRO A 193 14.11 9.01 -29.39
CA PRO A 193 12.73 8.76 -29.79
C PRO A 193 12.05 7.63 -29.01
N LEU A 194 12.77 6.54 -28.73
CA LEU A 194 12.24 5.40 -27.97
C LEU A 194 11.90 5.81 -26.53
N LYS A 195 12.79 6.55 -25.88
CA LYS A 195 12.55 7.07 -24.53
C LYS A 195 11.39 8.07 -24.52
N ARG A 196 11.29 8.93 -25.53
CA ARG A 196 10.20 9.91 -25.67
C ARG A 196 8.85 9.21 -25.78
N ALA A 197 8.69 8.27 -26.71
CA ALA A 197 7.45 7.50 -26.88
C ALA A 197 7.09 6.72 -25.60
N ARG A 198 8.08 6.10 -24.94
CA ARG A 198 7.89 5.39 -23.68
C ARG A 198 7.38 6.29 -22.57
N ASP A 199 8.05 7.42 -22.37
CA ASP A 199 7.72 8.35 -21.28
C ASP A 199 6.36 9.01 -21.54
N HIS A 200 6.05 9.33 -22.81
CA HIS A 200 4.76 9.88 -23.24
C HIS A 200 3.62 8.93 -22.88
N PHE A 201 3.63 7.71 -23.41
CA PHE A 201 2.60 6.72 -23.12
C PHE A 201 2.50 6.41 -21.62
N MET A 202 3.63 6.32 -20.91
CA MET A 202 3.63 6.09 -19.46
C MET A 202 2.95 7.22 -18.69
N LEU A 203 3.23 8.49 -19.03
CA LEU A 203 2.60 9.65 -18.40
C LEU A 203 1.10 9.69 -18.73
N SER A 204 0.73 9.57 -20.02
CA SER A 204 -0.65 9.50 -20.48
C SER A 204 -1.43 8.40 -19.77
N LEU A 205 -0.88 7.19 -19.71
CA LEU A 205 -1.53 6.06 -19.05
C LEU A 205 -1.85 6.37 -17.60
N PHE A 206 -0.87 6.79 -16.79
CA PHE A 206 -1.12 7.02 -15.37
C PHE A 206 -2.00 8.24 -15.09
N TYR A 207 -1.88 9.30 -15.88
CA TYR A 207 -2.67 10.52 -15.70
C TYR A 207 -4.12 10.34 -16.19
N LEU A 208 -4.35 9.76 -17.36
CA LEU A 208 -5.69 9.66 -17.94
C LEU A 208 -6.55 8.56 -17.31
N THR A 209 -5.92 7.55 -16.71
CA THR A 209 -6.66 6.41 -16.12
C THR A 209 -6.66 6.38 -14.59
N GLY A 210 -5.76 7.14 -13.96
CA GLY A 210 -5.51 7.07 -12.53
C GLY A 210 -5.07 5.69 -12.04
N LEU A 211 -4.52 4.82 -12.89
CA LEU A 211 -4.05 3.48 -12.48
C LEU A 211 -3.01 3.55 -11.35
N ARG A 212 -3.02 2.56 -10.46
CA ARG A 212 -1.88 2.36 -9.55
C ARG A 212 -0.70 1.80 -10.36
N THR A 213 0.52 2.13 -9.95
CA THR A 213 1.74 1.64 -10.62
C THR A 213 1.79 0.12 -10.77
N PHE A 214 1.35 -0.63 -9.74
CA PHE A 214 1.27 -2.08 -9.82
C PHE A 214 0.22 -2.58 -10.81
N GLU A 215 -0.92 -1.89 -10.94
CA GLU A 215 -1.97 -2.26 -11.89
C GLU A 215 -1.44 -2.10 -13.33
N GLY A 216 -0.82 -0.96 -13.66
CA GLY A 216 -0.24 -0.73 -14.98
C GLY A 216 0.97 -1.64 -15.30
N THR A 217 1.85 -1.91 -14.33
CA THR A 217 3.01 -2.80 -14.56
C THR A 217 2.65 -4.27 -14.64
N SER A 218 1.50 -4.71 -14.13
CA SER A 218 1.07 -6.11 -14.18
C SER A 218 0.24 -6.44 -15.43
N ALA A 219 -0.36 -5.44 -16.07
CA ALA A 219 -1.20 -5.62 -17.24
C ALA A 219 -0.42 -5.99 -18.51
N ASN A 220 -1.13 -6.56 -19.48
CA ASN A 220 -0.67 -6.81 -20.85
C ASN A 220 -1.46 -5.99 -21.86
N MET A 221 -0.86 -5.71 -23.02
CA MET A 221 -1.50 -4.95 -24.09
C MET A 221 -2.78 -5.65 -24.61
N GLY A 222 -2.75 -6.98 -24.75
CA GLY A 222 -3.91 -7.78 -25.18
C GLY A 222 -5.05 -7.93 -24.17
N GLU A 223 -4.89 -7.41 -22.94
CA GLU A 223 -5.96 -7.35 -21.94
C GLU A 223 -6.94 -6.20 -22.21
N ILE A 224 -6.56 -5.20 -23.01
CA ILE A 224 -7.48 -4.14 -23.45
C ILE A 224 -8.53 -4.76 -24.36
N LYS A 225 -9.81 -4.69 -23.94
CA LYS A 225 -10.94 -5.23 -24.70
C LYS A 225 -11.79 -4.12 -25.27
N GLN A 226 -12.16 -4.24 -26.53
CA GLN A 226 -13.14 -3.38 -27.17
C GLN A 226 -14.53 -4.00 -27.02
N ALA A 227 -15.47 -3.23 -26.49
CA ALA A 227 -16.88 -3.61 -26.42
C ALA A 227 -17.54 -3.42 -27.80
N PRO A 228 -18.71 -4.05 -28.06
CA PRO A 228 -19.47 -3.85 -29.29
C PRO A 228 -19.83 -2.38 -29.57
N SER A 229 -19.90 -1.54 -28.55
CA SER A 229 -20.13 -0.09 -28.67
C SER A 229 -18.92 0.70 -29.20
N GLY A 230 -17.77 0.05 -29.42
CA GLY A 230 -16.51 0.69 -29.78
C GLY A 230 -15.64 1.11 -28.58
N ASN A 231 -16.22 1.17 -27.37
CA ASN A 231 -15.52 1.59 -26.15
C ASN A 231 -14.44 0.56 -25.72
N ARG A 232 -13.29 1.04 -25.27
CA ARG A 232 -12.18 0.19 -24.81
C ARG A 232 -12.05 0.19 -23.28
N TRP A 233 -11.79 -1.00 -22.74
CA TRP A 233 -11.69 -1.23 -21.30
C TRP A 233 -10.45 -2.06 -20.97
N LEU A 234 -9.73 -1.65 -19.94
CA LEU A 234 -8.67 -2.43 -19.32
C LEU A 234 -9.18 -3.02 -17.99
N PRO A 235 -9.35 -4.35 -17.89
CA PRO A 235 -9.66 -4.99 -16.62
C PRO A 235 -8.43 -4.95 -15.71
N VAL A 236 -8.59 -4.48 -14.47
CA VAL A 236 -7.50 -4.43 -13.48
C VAL A 236 -7.87 -5.09 -12.18
N LEU A 237 -6.91 -5.84 -11.63
CA LEU A 237 -7.03 -6.50 -10.33
C LEU A 237 -6.55 -5.55 -9.22
N GLY A 238 -7.51 -5.04 -8.44
CA GLY A 238 -7.27 -4.16 -7.31
C GLY A 238 -6.92 -4.91 -6.02
N LYS A 239 -6.78 -4.13 -4.93
CA LYS A 239 -6.52 -4.67 -3.58
C LYS A 239 -7.68 -5.58 -3.14
N GLY A 240 -7.36 -6.79 -2.69
CA GLY A 240 -8.34 -7.77 -2.20
C GLY A 240 -9.02 -8.58 -3.31
N TYR A 241 -8.34 -8.78 -4.44
CA TYR A 241 -8.82 -9.53 -5.60
C TYR A 241 -10.10 -8.97 -6.24
N LYS A 242 -10.42 -7.70 -5.99
CA LYS A 242 -11.55 -7.02 -6.63
C LYS A 242 -11.13 -6.51 -8.00
N THR A 243 -11.83 -6.94 -9.04
CA THR A 243 -11.64 -6.45 -10.40
C THR A 243 -12.42 -5.15 -10.62
N ARG A 244 -11.88 -4.25 -11.43
CA ARG A 244 -12.61 -3.12 -12.01
C ARG A 244 -12.18 -2.88 -13.45
N ASN A 245 -13.06 -2.33 -14.26
CA ASN A 245 -12.75 -1.94 -15.63
C ASN A 245 -12.36 -0.47 -15.67
N VAL A 246 -11.23 -0.18 -16.32
CA VAL A 246 -10.72 1.17 -16.51
C VAL A 246 -10.95 1.56 -17.97
N PRO A 247 -11.66 2.67 -18.25
CA PRO A 247 -11.90 3.11 -19.61
C PRO A 247 -10.58 3.57 -20.25
N ILE A 248 -10.42 3.26 -21.53
CA ILE A 248 -9.28 3.71 -22.36
C ILE A 248 -9.85 4.57 -23.47
N SER A 249 -9.53 5.87 -23.46
CA SER A 249 -9.94 6.81 -24.50
C SER A 249 -9.24 6.51 -25.83
N ASP A 250 -9.80 7.00 -26.94
CA ASP A 250 -9.18 6.84 -28.25
C ASP A 250 -7.79 7.50 -28.32
N ALA A 251 -7.63 8.67 -27.70
CA ALA A 251 -6.33 9.35 -27.61
C ALA A 251 -5.29 8.51 -26.84
N LEU A 252 -5.66 7.93 -25.70
CA LEU A 252 -4.75 7.06 -24.95
C LEU A 252 -4.44 5.76 -25.70
N TYR A 253 -5.41 5.25 -26.45
CA TYR A 253 -5.19 4.07 -27.28
C TYR A 253 -4.22 4.38 -28.43
N GLU A 254 -4.34 5.54 -29.06
CA GLU A 254 -3.41 6.00 -30.09
C GLU A 254 -1.98 6.17 -29.54
N ASP A 255 -1.83 6.73 -28.33
CA ASP A 255 -0.53 6.78 -27.63
C ASP A 255 0.08 5.39 -27.44
N LEU A 256 -0.73 4.37 -27.16
CA LEU A 256 -0.28 2.98 -27.06
C LEU A 256 0.19 2.44 -28.41
N LEU A 257 -0.50 2.76 -29.51
CA LEU A 257 -0.10 2.31 -30.85
C LEU A 257 1.24 2.92 -31.26
N GLN A 258 1.45 4.22 -31.04
CA GLN A 258 2.72 4.88 -31.29
C GLN A 258 3.84 4.33 -30.40
N TYR A 259 3.51 4.04 -29.13
CA TYR A 259 4.44 3.38 -28.21
C TYR A 259 4.87 1.99 -28.71
N ARG A 260 3.96 1.20 -29.28
CA ARG A 260 4.27 -0.12 -29.87
C ARG A 260 5.21 0.02 -31.06
N GLU A 261 4.90 0.92 -31.98
CA GLU A 261 5.73 1.18 -33.17
C GLU A 261 7.14 1.61 -32.78
N ALA A 262 7.28 2.49 -31.79
CA ALA A 262 8.59 2.91 -31.28
C ALA A 262 9.44 1.73 -30.76
N PHE A 263 8.80 0.69 -30.22
CA PHE A 263 9.45 -0.55 -29.78
C PHE A 263 9.57 -1.59 -30.90
N ASN A 264 9.28 -1.26 -32.17
CA ASN A 264 9.25 -2.18 -33.30
C ASN A 264 8.29 -3.36 -33.04
N LEU A 265 7.12 -3.09 -32.48
CA LEU A 265 6.01 -4.04 -32.37
C LEU A 265 4.98 -3.75 -33.48
N PRO A 266 4.18 -4.74 -33.90
CA PRO A 266 3.05 -4.50 -34.78
C PRO A 266 2.13 -3.43 -34.17
N ARG A 267 1.67 -2.48 -34.99
CA ARG A 267 0.76 -1.42 -34.54
C ARG A 267 -0.48 -2.03 -33.90
N GLU A 268 -1.14 -2.96 -34.60
CA GLU A 268 -2.31 -3.68 -34.10
C GLU A 268 -1.99 -4.59 -32.91
N ILE A 269 -2.94 -4.67 -31.97
CA ILE A 269 -2.89 -5.59 -30.84
C ILE A 269 -3.66 -6.85 -31.23
N LEU A 270 -2.94 -7.93 -31.49
CA LEU A 270 -3.54 -9.19 -31.90
C LEU A 270 -4.25 -9.89 -30.73
N PRO A 271 -5.28 -10.70 -30.99
CA PRO A 271 -5.85 -11.58 -29.99
C PRO A 271 -4.76 -12.44 -29.33
N GLY A 272 -4.71 -12.44 -28.00
CA GLY A 272 -3.71 -13.19 -27.25
C GLY A 272 -2.35 -12.51 -27.09
N ASP A 273 -2.21 -11.22 -27.46
CA ASP A 273 -0.97 -10.47 -27.26
C ASP A 273 -0.56 -10.41 -25.76
N THR A 274 0.48 -11.17 -25.41
CA THR A 274 1.05 -11.23 -24.05
C THR A 274 2.10 -10.15 -23.78
N THR A 275 2.26 -9.18 -24.68
CA THR A 275 3.22 -8.09 -24.51
C THR A 275 2.87 -7.28 -23.26
N PRO A 276 3.81 -7.06 -22.32
CA PRO A 276 3.55 -6.23 -21.14
C PRO A 276 3.11 -4.82 -21.53
N LEU A 277 2.12 -4.26 -20.84
CA LEU A 277 1.61 -2.92 -21.12
C LEU A 277 2.71 -1.84 -20.98
N LEU A 278 3.63 -2.02 -20.03
CA LEU A 278 4.79 -1.16 -19.82
C LEU A 278 6.08 -1.96 -20.01
N LEU A 279 6.89 -1.55 -20.97
CA LEU A 279 8.18 -2.19 -21.33
C LEU A 279 9.37 -1.46 -20.69
N ALA A 280 10.40 -2.22 -20.33
CA ALA A 280 11.67 -1.69 -19.87
C ALA A 280 12.46 -1.09 -21.05
N SER A 281 13.06 0.10 -20.85
CA SER A 281 13.75 0.84 -21.93
C SER A 281 14.98 0.15 -22.51
N ASN A 282 15.63 -0.72 -21.74
CA ASN A 282 16.96 -1.24 -22.08
C ASN A 282 16.93 -2.75 -22.36
N SER A 283 15.76 -3.34 -22.62
CA SER A 283 15.64 -4.80 -22.75
C SER A 283 14.90 -5.21 -24.02
N LYS A 284 15.01 -6.50 -24.36
CA LYS A 284 14.28 -7.25 -25.39
C LYS A 284 12.75 -7.24 -25.17
N LYS A 285 12.11 -6.07 -25.04
CA LYS A 285 10.67 -5.90 -24.79
C LYS A 285 10.17 -6.61 -23.52
N SER A 286 10.98 -6.61 -22.45
CA SER A 286 10.57 -7.19 -21.16
C SER A 286 9.72 -6.21 -20.35
N ARG A 287 8.97 -6.74 -19.39
CA ARG A 287 8.10 -5.98 -18.48
C ARG A 287 8.91 -4.98 -17.64
N ALA A 288 8.43 -3.74 -17.56
CA ALA A 288 8.98 -2.75 -16.65
C ALA A 288 8.66 -3.10 -15.19
N HIS A 289 9.68 -3.11 -14.33
CA HIS A 289 9.46 -3.24 -12.89
C HIS A 289 8.87 -1.94 -12.30
N ASN A 290 8.12 -2.09 -11.20
CA ASN A 290 7.57 -0.95 -10.44
C ASN A 290 8.63 0.12 -10.12
N ALA A 291 9.83 -0.29 -9.73
CA ALA A 291 10.92 0.63 -9.43
C ALA A 291 11.34 1.45 -10.66
N THR A 292 11.43 0.81 -11.84
CA THR A 292 11.79 1.47 -13.10
C THR A 292 10.78 2.53 -13.51
N VAL A 293 9.48 2.23 -13.35
CA VAL A 293 8.39 3.18 -13.62
C VAL A 293 8.45 4.37 -12.67
N LEU A 294 8.63 4.10 -11.36
CA LEU A 294 8.75 5.16 -10.35
C LEU A 294 9.96 6.07 -10.60
N THR A 295 11.11 5.50 -10.93
CA THR A 295 12.32 6.27 -11.25
C THR A 295 12.15 7.08 -12.52
N SER A 296 11.53 6.51 -13.57
CA SER A 296 11.27 7.23 -14.82
C SER A 296 10.32 8.41 -14.58
N MET A 297 9.25 8.20 -13.82
CA MET A 297 8.30 9.25 -13.47
C MET A 297 8.95 10.37 -12.65
N LYS A 298 9.73 10.03 -11.63
CA LYS A 298 10.52 11.03 -10.87
C LYS A 298 11.48 11.81 -11.77
N GLY A 299 12.10 11.13 -12.74
CA GLY A 299 12.99 11.77 -13.71
C GLY A 299 12.25 12.74 -14.63
N ILE A 300 11.01 12.43 -15.04
CA ILE A 300 10.15 13.35 -15.80
C ILE A 300 9.80 14.57 -14.95
N MET A 301 9.29 14.34 -13.73
CA MET A 301 8.86 15.41 -12.82
C MET A 301 10.02 16.34 -12.44
N LYS A 302 11.22 15.80 -12.21
CA LYS A 302 12.41 16.62 -11.96
C LYS A 302 12.77 17.53 -13.15
N ARG A 303 12.67 17.04 -14.39
CA ARG A 303 12.90 17.88 -15.57
C ARG A 303 11.83 18.97 -15.69
N ALA A 304 10.57 18.62 -15.43
CA ALA A 304 9.47 19.57 -15.41
C ALA A 304 9.65 20.64 -14.32
N ALA A 305 10.16 20.27 -13.15
CA ALA A 305 10.48 21.20 -12.07
C ALA A 305 11.54 22.21 -12.49
N VAL A 306 12.63 21.75 -13.14
CA VAL A 306 13.66 22.65 -13.69
C VAL A 306 13.04 23.64 -14.69
N LEU A 307 12.21 23.16 -15.62
CA LEU A 307 11.52 24.04 -16.58
C LEU A 307 10.56 25.02 -15.90
N ALA A 308 9.87 24.60 -14.83
CA ALA A 308 9.01 25.48 -14.04
C ALA A 308 9.83 26.60 -13.37
N ALA A 309 10.98 26.26 -12.78
CA ALA A 309 11.89 27.23 -12.17
C ALA A 309 12.47 28.21 -13.20
N GLU A 310 12.86 27.72 -14.39
CA GLU A 310 13.30 28.57 -15.51
C GLU A 310 12.22 29.56 -15.96
N ARG A 311 10.94 29.20 -15.80
CA ARG A 311 9.76 30.06 -16.05
C ARG A 311 9.34 30.93 -14.86
N GLY A 312 10.11 30.94 -13.77
CA GLY A 312 9.79 31.70 -12.55
C GLY A 312 8.65 31.10 -11.72
N GLN A 313 8.22 29.87 -11.99
CA GLN A 313 7.12 29.18 -11.30
C GLN A 313 7.65 28.35 -10.12
N PHE A 314 8.26 29.00 -9.13
CA PHE A 314 8.98 28.32 -8.03
C PHE A 314 8.10 27.39 -7.18
N GLU A 315 6.87 27.80 -6.84
CA GLU A 315 5.95 26.92 -6.09
C GLU A 315 5.60 25.66 -6.90
N LEU A 316 5.41 25.78 -8.21
CA LEU A 316 5.13 24.64 -9.06
C LEU A 316 6.37 23.73 -9.19
N SER A 317 7.56 24.32 -9.27
CA SER A 317 8.83 23.58 -9.24
C SER A 317 8.93 22.70 -7.99
N GLU A 318 8.73 23.26 -6.79
CA GLU A 318 8.77 22.50 -5.53
C GLU A 318 7.74 21.36 -5.52
N ARG A 319 6.51 21.63 -5.97
CA ARG A 319 5.47 20.59 -6.08
C ARG A 319 5.84 19.47 -7.05
N LEU A 320 6.47 19.82 -8.18
CA LEU A 320 6.96 18.84 -9.16
C LEU A 320 8.10 17.99 -8.60
N GLU A 321 9.00 18.54 -7.78
CA GLU A 321 10.09 17.77 -7.15
C GLU A 321 9.58 16.67 -6.20
N GLU A 322 8.46 16.91 -5.52
CA GLU A 322 7.82 15.94 -4.63
C GLU A 322 6.95 14.91 -5.37
N ALA A 323 6.56 15.20 -6.62
CA ALA A 323 5.55 14.45 -7.32
C ALA A 323 5.96 13.00 -7.61
N THR A 324 4.99 12.10 -7.47
CA THR A 324 5.15 10.66 -7.73
C THR A 324 4.01 10.15 -8.61
N THR A 325 4.08 8.89 -9.05
CA THR A 325 2.96 8.24 -9.78
C THR A 325 1.66 8.26 -9.00
N HIS A 326 1.69 8.31 -7.66
CA HIS A 326 0.48 8.43 -6.87
C HIS A 326 -0.15 9.83 -6.96
N TRP A 327 0.67 10.88 -7.14
CA TRP A 327 0.18 12.24 -7.36
C TRP A 327 -0.53 12.36 -8.70
N LEU A 328 -0.05 11.70 -9.77
CA LEU A 328 -0.76 11.65 -11.05
C LEU A 328 -2.16 11.06 -10.93
N ARG A 329 -2.28 9.98 -10.14
CA ARG A 329 -3.59 9.41 -9.82
C ARG A 329 -4.47 10.38 -9.04
N HIS A 330 -3.89 11.14 -8.10
CA HIS A 330 -4.66 12.18 -7.40
C HIS A 330 -5.07 13.31 -8.35
N SER A 331 -4.17 13.80 -9.21
CA SER A 331 -4.48 14.78 -10.26
C SER A 331 -5.60 14.31 -11.17
N CYS A 332 -5.53 13.07 -11.67
CA CYS A 332 -6.56 12.46 -12.50
C CYS A 332 -7.95 12.62 -11.87
N PHE A 333 -8.11 12.16 -10.63
CA PHE A 333 -9.41 12.17 -9.97
C PHE A 333 -9.83 13.56 -9.48
N SER A 334 -8.88 14.41 -9.08
CA SER A 334 -9.17 15.80 -8.73
C SER A 334 -9.63 16.60 -9.95
N HIS A 335 -8.96 16.47 -11.09
CA HIS A 335 -9.36 17.14 -12.34
C HIS A 335 -10.69 16.56 -12.85
N LEU A 336 -10.89 15.24 -12.79
CA LEU A 336 -12.17 14.63 -13.14
C LEU A 336 -13.31 15.09 -12.20
N ALA A 337 -13.03 15.26 -10.91
CA ALA A 337 -13.99 15.82 -9.94
C ALA A 337 -14.39 17.25 -10.30
N LYS A 338 -13.41 18.08 -10.65
CA LYS A 338 -13.62 19.46 -11.07
C LYS A 338 -14.48 19.54 -12.33
N GLU A 339 -14.23 18.67 -13.31
CA GLU A 339 -14.97 18.68 -14.60
C GLU A 339 -16.36 18.07 -14.51
N THR A 340 -16.55 17.00 -13.72
CA THR A 340 -17.80 16.21 -13.76
C THR A 340 -18.71 16.38 -12.55
N GLY A 341 -18.15 16.73 -11.38
CA GLY A 341 -18.90 16.75 -10.12
C GLY A 341 -19.43 15.38 -9.63
N ASP A 342 -19.20 14.29 -10.36
CA ASP A 342 -19.77 12.97 -10.06
C ASP A 342 -18.82 12.10 -9.21
N LEU A 343 -19.01 12.15 -7.89
CA LEU A 343 -18.23 11.34 -6.95
C LEU A 343 -18.48 9.84 -7.06
N VAL A 344 -19.64 9.40 -7.57
CA VAL A 344 -19.94 7.98 -7.72
C VAL A 344 -19.13 7.41 -8.87
N MET A 345 -19.08 8.13 -10.00
CA MET A 345 -18.22 7.80 -11.13
C MET A 345 -16.75 7.74 -10.68
N ILE A 346 -16.27 8.76 -9.97
CA ILE A 346 -14.86 8.83 -9.54
C ILE A 346 -14.52 7.72 -8.55
N ARG A 347 -15.40 7.41 -7.58
CA ARG A 347 -15.20 6.28 -6.66
C ARG A 347 -15.09 4.96 -7.41
N THR A 348 -15.92 4.77 -8.43
CA THR A 348 -15.94 3.56 -9.26
C THR A 348 -14.64 3.42 -10.04
N LEU A 349 -14.20 4.48 -10.73
CA LEU A 349 -12.92 4.52 -11.46
C LEU A 349 -11.72 4.35 -10.53
N ALA A 350 -11.74 4.98 -9.37
CA ALA A 350 -10.71 4.83 -8.35
C ALA A 350 -10.70 3.43 -7.71
N GLY A 351 -11.82 2.70 -7.73
CA GLY A 351 -11.94 1.42 -7.01
C GLY A 351 -11.77 1.60 -5.50
N HIS A 352 -12.30 2.68 -4.94
CA HIS A 352 -12.28 2.93 -3.50
C HIS A 352 -13.44 2.20 -2.81
N SER A 353 -13.11 1.36 -1.83
CA SER A 353 -14.13 0.65 -1.03
C SER A 353 -14.97 1.60 -0.18
N LYS A 354 -14.42 2.77 0.16
CA LYS A 354 -15.01 3.80 1.03
C LYS A 354 -15.14 5.13 0.28
N ILE A 355 -16.31 5.77 0.38
CA ILE A 355 -16.60 7.03 -0.33
C ILE A 355 -15.84 8.21 0.28
N GLU A 356 -15.48 8.13 1.55
CA GLU A 356 -14.70 9.12 2.30
C GLU A 356 -13.26 9.27 1.76
N THR A 357 -12.79 8.30 0.95
CA THR A 357 -11.50 8.44 0.24
C THR A 357 -11.66 9.26 -1.04
N THR A 358 -12.88 9.35 -1.57
CA THR A 358 -13.23 10.08 -2.79
C THR A 358 -13.69 11.51 -2.49
N SER A 359 -14.33 11.78 -1.35
CA SER A 359 -14.67 13.15 -0.92
C SER A 359 -13.44 14.05 -0.80
N ARG A 360 -12.26 13.47 -0.54
CA ARG A 360 -10.97 14.16 -0.55
C ARG A 360 -10.58 14.79 -1.89
N TYR A 361 -11.24 14.45 -2.99
CA TYR A 361 -10.98 15.04 -4.31
C TYR A 361 -11.84 16.28 -4.60
N MET A 362 -12.89 16.52 -3.83
CA MET A 362 -13.64 17.78 -3.89
C MET A 362 -12.88 18.84 -3.09
N HIS A 363 -11.93 19.50 -3.75
CA HIS A 363 -11.32 20.73 -3.24
C HIS A 363 -12.09 21.98 -3.70
N THR A 364 -13.11 21.79 -4.54
CA THR A 364 -13.97 22.84 -5.10
C THR A 364 -14.90 23.46 -4.06
N GLU A 365 -15.22 22.73 -2.98
CA GLU A 365 -16.05 23.27 -1.90
C GLU A 365 -15.35 24.43 -1.18
N ASP A 366 -14.03 24.40 -1.00
CA ASP A 366 -13.31 25.45 -0.27
C ASP A 366 -13.18 26.74 -1.09
N GLU A 367 -12.93 26.67 -2.40
CA GLU A 367 -12.91 27.87 -3.27
C GLU A 367 -14.31 28.43 -3.52
N ALA A 368 -15.31 27.56 -3.71
CA ALA A 368 -16.70 27.99 -3.84
C ALA A 368 -17.23 28.59 -2.53
N LEU A 369 -16.83 28.02 -1.38
CA LEU A 369 -17.10 28.58 -0.06
C LEU A 369 -16.38 29.91 0.12
N PHE A 370 -15.09 30.01 -0.20
CA PHE A 370 -14.34 31.26 -0.11
C PHE A 370 -14.97 32.33 -0.98
N LYS A 371 -15.29 32.02 -2.25
CA LYS A 371 -15.95 32.96 -3.17
C LYS A 371 -17.35 33.31 -2.70
N GLY A 372 -18.12 32.35 -2.21
CA GLY A 372 -19.46 32.56 -1.66
C GLY A 372 -19.45 33.45 -0.42
N VAL A 373 -18.54 33.18 0.52
CA VAL A 373 -18.35 33.95 1.75
C VAL A 373 -17.84 35.36 1.43
N THR A 374 -16.84 35.51 0.56
CA THR A 374 -16.30 36.84 0.19
C THR A 374 -17.28 37.67 -0.63
N THR A 375 -18.12 37.04 -1.46
CA THR A 375 -19.20 37.71 -2.20
C THR A 375 -20.34 38.11 -1.26
N ALA A 376 -20.70 37.27 -0.28
CA ALA A 376 -21.78 37.55 0.67
C ALA A 376 -21.37 38.51 1.80
N LEU A 377 -20.10 38.49 2.20
CA LEU A 377 -19.52 39.34 3.24
C LEU A 377 -18.64 40.43 2.61
N SER A 378 -19.23 41.26 1.76
CA SER A 378 -18.60 42.52 1.33
C SER A 378 -19.02 43.65 2.26
N THR A 379 -18.11 44.12 3.12
CA THR A 379 -18.35 45.29 3.98
C THR A 379 -18.52 46.55 3.10
N PRO A 380 -19.55 47.40 3.33
CA PRO A 380 -19.60 48.71 2.70
C PRO A 380 -18.35 49.50 3.12
N ARG A 381 -17.56 49.94 2.15
CA ARG A 381 -16.47 50.89 2.44
C ARG A 381 -17.10 52.27 2.59
N LEU A 382 -16.82 52.95 3.70
CA LEU A 382 -17.15 54.36 3.86
C LEU A 382 -16.38 55.13 2.79
N THR A 383 -17.12 55.81 1.91
CA THR A 383 -16.59 56.71 0.87
C THR A 383 -16.05 57.99 1.47
#